data_AF-A0A9W9G4Q3-F1
#
_entry.id   AF-A0A9W9G4Q3-F1
#
_cell.length_a   1.000
_cell.length_b   1.000
_cell.length_c   1.000
_cell.angle_alpha   90.00
_cell.angle_beta   90.00
_cell.angle_gamma   90.00
#
_symmetry.space_group_name_H-M   'P 1'
#
loop_
_entity.id
_entity.type
_entity.pdbx_description
1 polymer ?
#
loop_
_entity_poly.entity_id
_entity_poly.type
_entity_poly.pdbx_seq_one_letter_code
_entity_poly.pdbx_strand_id
1 'polypeptide(L)' 'MVFLAYHGYRVTAHDQRGHSRSTQTWEGGNMETFVDDLEEFFKKLNGKDAVMVGHSHGGVEVTRYLGKHGTRAA' A
#
# COMPACT_ATOMS: atom_id res chain seq x y z
N MET A 1 -6.80 12.43 -2.19
CA MET A 1 -6.05 12.19 -3.44
C MET A 1 -5.97 13.44 -4.32
N VAL A 2 -7.10 13.98 -4.79
CA VAL A 2 -7.14 15.15 -5.71
C VAL A 2 -6.38 16.37 -5.19
N PHE A 3 -6.52 16.69 -3.89
CA PHE A 3 -5.75 17.78 -3.26
C PHE A 3 -4.24 17.64 -3.47
N LEU A 4 -3.66 16.46 -3.19
CA LEU A 4 -2.22 16.23 -3.35
C LEU A 4 -1.79 16.29 -4.82
N ALA A 5 -2.60 15.74 -5.72
CA ALA A 5 -2.32 15.82 -7.16
C ALA A 5 -2.29 17.29 -7.65
N TYR A 6 -3.21 18.13 -7.19
CA TYR A 6 -3.21 19.56 -7.49
C TYR A 6 -1.99 20.31 -6.94
N HIS A 7 -1.34 19.79 -5.90
CA HIS A 7 -0.11 20.34 -5.34
C HIS A 7 1.16 19.72 -5.94
N GLY A 8 1.05 19.04 -7.08
CA GLY A 8 2.21 18.54 -7.84
C GLY A 8 2.75 17.19 -7.38
N TYR A 9 2.07 16.50 -6.46
CA TYR A 9 2.49 15.16 -6.03
C TYR A 9 1.95 14.08 -6.98
N ARG A 10 2.79 13.07 -7.27
CA ARG A 10 2.30 11.81 -7.83
C ARG A 10 1.64 11.03 -6.70
N VAL A 11 0.34 10.76 -6.84
CA VAL A 11 -0.44 10.05 -5.82
C VAL A 11 -0.94 8.74 -6.40
N THR A 12 -0.62 7.63 -5.77
CA THR A 12 -1.10 6.30 -6.14
C THR A 12 -1.82 5.67 -4.96
N ALA A 13 -2.95 5.02 -5.21
CA ALA A 13 -3.68 4.22 -4.22
C ALA A 13 -4.04 2.88 -4.85
N HIS A 14 -4.02 1.82 -4.06
CA HIS A 14 -4.43 0.49 -4.48
C HIS A 14 -5.67 0.06 -3.68
N ASP A 15 -6.49 -0.78 -4.30
CA ASP A 15 -7.57 -1.47 -3.60
C ASP A 15 -6.94 -2.75 -3.00
N GLN A 16 -7.10 -3.00 -1.70
CA GLN A 16 -6.57 -4.24 -1.09
C GLN A 16 -7.27 -5.48 -1.67
N ARG A 17 -6.64 -6.66 -1.59
CA ARG A 17 -7.33 -7.92 -1.93
C ARG A 17 -8.68 -8.04 -1.22
N GLY A 18 -9.67 -8.60 -1.89
CA GLY A 18 -11.04 -8.69 -1.37
C GLY A 18 -11.82 -7.36 -1.36
N HIS A 19 -11.22 -6.23 -1.77
CA HIS A 19 -11.89 -4.92 -1.76
C HIS A 19 -12.05 -4.37 -3.18
N SER A 20 -13.23 -3.81 -3.45
CA SER A 20 -13.50 -3.01 -4.66
C SER A 20 -13.12 -3.77 -5.95
N ARG A 21 -12.15 -3.26 -6.72
CA ARG A 21 -11.76 -3.78 -8.03
C ARG A 21 -10.64 -4.81 -7.95
N SER A 22 -10.03 -4.98 -6.79
CA SER A 22 -9.05 -6.03 -6.58
C SER A 22 -9.72 -7.39 -6.49
N THR A 23 -8.92 -8.44 -6.76
CA THR A 23 -9.38 -9.82 -6.79
C THR A 23 -10.13 -10.18 -5.51
N GLN A 24 -11.34 -10.72 -5.67
CA GLN A 24 -12.17 -11.19 -4.58
C GLN A 24 -11.71 -12.60 -4.17
N THR A 25 -10.89 -12.69 -3.11
CA THR A 25 -10.31 -13.95 -2.64
C THR A 25 -11.03 -14.45 -1.38
N TRP A 26 -11.17 -15.76 -1.24
CA TRP A 26 -11.67 -16.39 0.00
C TRP A 26 -10.58 -16.48 1.08
N GLU A 27 -9.32 -16.51 0.65
CA GLU A 27 -8.15 -16.70 1.52
C GLU A 27 -7.22 -15.47 1.49
N GLY A 28 -6.27 -15.45 2.44
CA GLY A 28 -5.24 -14.41 2.52
C GLY A 28 -5.72 -13.09 3.15
N GLY A 29 -6.87 -13.07 3.82
CA GLY A 29 -7.36 -11.90 4.57
C GLY A 29 -6.62 -11.66 5.90
N ASN A 30 -5.29 -11.71 5.90
CA ASN A 30 -4.45 -11.49 7.07
C ASN A 30 -3.37 -10.44 6.78
N MET A 31 -2.83 -9.84 7.84
CA MET A 31 -1.90 -8.72 7.74
C MET A 31 -0.61 -9.05 6.99
N GLU A 32 -0.10 -10.26 7.17
CA GLU A 32 1.12 -10.72 6.51
C GLU A 32 0.93 -10.69 4.98
N THR A 33 -0.22 -11.16 4.51
CA THR A 33 -0.56 -11.19 3.09
C THR A 33 -0.81 -9.79 2.53
N PHE A 34 -1.50 -8.92 3.27
CA PHE A 34 -1.70 -7.52 2.85
C PHE A 34 -0.36 -6.78 2.70
N VAL A 35 0.57 -7.00 3.63
CA VAL A 35 1.92 -6.43 3.55
C VAL A 35 2.70 -6.96 2.34
N ASP A 36 2.55 -8.23 1.98
CA ASP A 36 3.18 -8.82 0.80
C ASP A 36 2.59 -8.29 -0.51
N ASP A 37 1.28 -8.07 -0.58
CA ASP A 37 0.64 -7.41 -1.73
C ASP A 37 1.16 -5.97 -1.91
N LEU A 38 1.31 -5.25 -0.80
CA LEU A 38 1.84 -3.89 -0.82
C LEU A 38 3.30 -3.86 -1.33
N GLU A 39 4.12 -4.83 -0.93
CA GLU A 39 5.49 -5.00 -1.45
C GLU A 39 5.51 -5.25 -2.96
N GLU A 40 4.64 -6.14 -3.46
CA GLU A 40 4.52 -6.39 -4.89
C GLU A 40 4.08 -5.13 -5.65
N PHE A 41 3.16 -4.37 -5.07
CA PHE A 41 2.69 -3.11 -5.64
C PHE A 41 3.82 -2.06 -5.74
N PHE A 42 4.62 -1.88 -4.68
CA PHE A 42 5.77 -0.97 -4.70
C PHE A 42 6.81 -1.36 -5.76
N LYS A 43 7.14 -2.66 -5.84
CA LYS A 43 8.06 -3.20 -6.84
C LYS A 43 7.59 -2.91 -8.26
N LYS A 44 6.30 -3.09 -8.54
CA LYS A 44 5.72 -2.81 -9.88
C LYS A 44 5.72 -1.33 -10.22
N LEU A 45 5.49 -0.45 -9.24
CA LEU A 45 5.52 1.00 -9.46
C LEU A 45 6.93 1.57 -9.59
N ASN A 46 7.96 0.81 -9.19
CA ASN A 46 9.33 1.29 -9.01
C ASN A 46 9.35 2.60 -8.20
N GLY A 47 8.55 2.63 -7.12
CA GLY A 47 8.48 3.77 -6.22
C GLY A 47 9.82 3.91 -5.49
N LYS A 48 10.36 5.13 -5.48
CA LYS A 48 11.51 5.53 -4.67
C LYS A 48 11.15 6.84 -4.00
N ASP A 49 11.55 7.01 -2.75
CA ASP A 49 11.30 8.21 -1.93
C ASP A 49 9.80 8.53 -1.78
N ALA A 50 8.98 7.51 -1.56
CA ALA A 50 7.54 7.61 -1.40
C ALA A 50 7.12 7.92 0.04
N VAL A 51 6.07 8.72 0.18
CA VAL A 51 5.37 8.91 1.46
C VAL A 51 4.19 7.94 1.54
N MET A 52 4.19 7.08 2.56
CA MET A 52 3.10 6.13 2.81
C MET A 52 2.04 6.77 3.71
N VAL A 53 0.77 6.70 3.30
CA VAL A 53 -0.37 7.20 4.06
C VAL A 53 -1.40 6.09 4.20
N GLY A 54 -1.71 5.71 5.44
CA GLY A 54 -2.70 4.69 5.76
C GLY A 54 -3.77 5.23 6.71
N HIS A 55 -5.02 4.82 6.50
CA HIS A 55 -6.15 5.17 7.36
C HIS A 55 -6.83 3.89 7.88
N SER A 56 -7.21 3.86 9.16
CA SER A 56 -7.79 2.69 9.82
C SER A 56 -6.92 1.45 9.60
N HIS A 57 -7.46 0.37 9.02
CA HIS A 57 -6.70 -0.85 8.68
C HIS A 57 -5.44 -0.57 7.85
N GLY A 58 -5.50 0.34 6.88
CA GLY A 58 -4.35 0.72 6.05
C GLY A 58 -3.22 1.37 6.86
N GLY A 59 -3.51 2.00 8.01
CA GLY A 59 -2.46 2.51 8.91
C GLY A 59 -1.65 1.39 9.57
N VAL A 60 -2.32 0.28 9.90
CA VAL A 60 -1.67 -0.93 10.42
C VAL A 60 -0.84 -1.60 9.33
N GLU A 61 -1.37 -1.66 8.10
CA GLU A 61 -0.65 -2.17 6.92
C GLU A 61 0.66 -1.41 6.68
N VAL A 62 0.61 -0.06 6.63
CA VAL A 62 1.82 0.78 6.48
C VAL A 62 2.82 0.51 7.61
N THR A 63 2.34 0.47 8.85
CA THR A 63 3.22 0.27 10.02
C THR A 63 3.89 -1.11 9.98
N ARG A 64 3.15 -2.17 9.63
CA ARG A 64 3.70 -3.53 9.53
C ARG A 64 4.62 -3.69 8.33
N TYR A 65 4.31 -3.04 7.20
CA TYR A 65 5.18 -3.01 6.04
C TYR A 65 6.54 -2.41 6.39
N LEU A 66 6.56 -1.24 7.03
CA LEU A 66 7.80 -0.61 7.49
C LEU A 66 8.54 -1.47 8.53
N GLY A 67 7.81 -2.16 9.42
CA GLY A 67 8.41 -3.09 10.37
C GLY A 67 9.07 -4.31 9.72
N LYS A 68 8.52 -4.81 8.61
CA LYS A 68 9.02 -6.00 7.88
C LYS A 68 10.11 -5.66 6.87
N HIS A 69 9.95 -4.56 6.13
CA HIS A 69 10.80 -4.20 4.98
C HIS A 69 11.72 -3.00 5.24
N GLY A 70 11.55 -2.31 6.37
CA GLY A 70 12.26 -1.08 6.68
C GLY A 70 11.82 0.09 5.79
N THR A 71 12.56 1.20 5.86
CA THR A 71 12.26 2.43 5.10
C THR A 71 13.02 2.54 3.79
N ARG A 72 13.90 1.58 3.44
CA ARG A 72 14.67 1.61 2.18
C ARG A 72 13.86 1.15 0.97
N ALA A 73 12.74 0.47 1.21
CA ALA A 73 11.81 0.04 0.18
C ALA A 73 10.77 1.12 -0.19
N ALA A 74 10.69 2.19 0.62
CA ALA A 74 9.82 3.35 0.40
C ALA A 74 10.64 4.50 -0.20
#